data_AF-A0A9D8L7E4-F1
#
_entry.id   AF-A0A9D8L7E4-F1
#
_cell.length_a   1.000
_cell.length_b   1.000
_cell.length_c   1.000
_cell.angle_alpha   90.00
_cell.angle_beta   90.00
_cell.angle_gamma   90.00
#
_symmetry.space_group_name_H-M   'P 1'
#
loop_
_entity.id
_entity.type
_entity.pdbx_description
1 polymer ?
#
loop_
_entity_poly.entity_id
_entity_poly.type
_entity_poly.pdbx_seq_one_letter_code
_entity_poly.pdbx_strand_id
1 'polypeptide(L)' 'ANALVSVVAVHNDLLAAQWAEITSTIPPDRICAWTVNEAAEIAAWLDRGVGYITSDDPVLALATRSARAGGAAA' A
#
# COMPACT_ATOMS: atom_id res chain seq x y z
N ALA A 1 19.01 15.74 1.14
CA ALA A 1 18.64 15.71 2.57
C ALA A 1 18.56 14.26 3.01
N ASN A 2 19.28 13.86 4.05
CA ASN A 2 19.16 12.52 4.63
C ASN A 2 17.82 12.44 5.36
N ALA A 3 16.79 11.91 4.71
CA ALA A 3 15.52 11.67 5.38
C ALA A 3 15.75 10.60 6.46
N LEU A 4 15.53 10.95 7.73
CA LEU A 4 15.67 10.01 8.86
C LEU A 4 14.64 8.87 8.80
N VAL A 5 13.59 9.02 7.98
CA VAL A 5 12.51 8.05 7.81
C VAL A 5 12.29 7.77 6.33
N SER A 6 12.47 6.52 5.90
CA SER A 6 12.28 6.13 4.49
C SER A 6 10.82 5.78 4.16
N VAL A 7 10.07 5.25 5.14
CA VAL A 7 8.70 4.76 4.99
C VAL A 7 7.85 5.23 6.17
N VAL A 8 6.63 5.68 5.91
CA VAL A 8 5.65 6.06 6.95
C VAL A 8 4.47 5.10 6.89
N ALA A 9 4.24 4.37 7.98
CA ALA A 9 3.11 3.46 8.11
C ALA A 9 1.88 4.18 8.69
N VAL A 10 0.75 4.13 7.98
CA VAL A 10 -0.53 4.70 8.39
C VAL A 10 -1.61 3.61 8.44
N HIS A 11 -2.45 3.64 9.48
CA HIS A 11 -3.50 2.64 9.61
C HIS A 11 -4.44 2.70 8.39
N ASN A 12 -4.87 1.57 7.84
CA ASN A 12 -5.59 1.49 6.57
C ASN A 12 -6.86 2.37 6.58
N ASP A 13 -7.62 2.38 7.68
CA ASP A 13 -8.84 3.18 7.81
C ASP A 13 -8.55 4.68 7.75
N LEU A 14 -7.51 5.12 8.47
CA LEU A 14 -7.09 6.52 8.48
C LEU A 14 -6.56 6.92 7.10
N LEU A 15 -5.73 6.07 6.50
CA LEU A 15 -5.18 6.31 5.18
C LEU A 15 -6.27 6.38 4.11
N ALA A 16 -7.30 5.54 4.22
CA ALA A 16 -8.42 5.53 3.29
C ALA A 16 -9.26 6.81 3.42
N ALA A 17 -9.57 7.21 4.65
CA ALA A 17 -10.35 8.39 4.97
C ALA A 17 -9.62 9.71 4.64
N GLN A 18 -8.30 9.75 4.79
CA GLN A 18 -7.49 10.98 4.69
C GLN A 18 -6.48 10.94 3.53
N TRP A 19 -6.75 10.15 2.49
CA TRP A 19 -5.82 9.93 1.39
C TRP A 19 -5.26 11.22 0.78
N ALA A 20 -6.13 12.17 0.42
CA ALA A 20 -5.71 13.42 -0.23
C ALA A 20 -4.81 14.26 0.69
N GLU A 21 -5.17 14.38 1.97
CA GLU A 21 -4.39 15.13 2.97
C GLU A 21 -3.01 14.48 3.18
N ILE A 22 -2.99 13.16 3.42
CA ILE A 22 -1.75 12.43 3.69
C ILE A 22 -0.84 12.46 2.46
N THR A 23 -1.38 12.23 1.25
CA THR A 23 -0.58 12.21 0.02
C THR A 23 -0.12 13.59 -0.46
N SER A 24 -0.75 14.66 0.02
CA SER A 24 -0.22 16.03 -0.15
C SER A 24 1.07 16.28 0.64
N THR A 25 1.28 15.51 1.72
CA THR A 25 2.43 15.66 2.64
C THR A 25 3.50 14.59 2.41
N ILE A 26 3.09 13.35 2.14
CA ILE A 26 3.97 12.18 2.01
C ILE A 26 3.77 11.58 0.62
N PRO A 27 4.82 11.46 -0.20
CA PRO A 27 4.74 10.79 -1.49
C PRO A 27 4.15 9.36 -1.36
N PRO A 28 3.19 8.94 -2.21
CA PRO A 28 2.55 7.63 -2.09
C PRO A 28 3.52 6.44 -2.04
N ASP A 29 4.64 6.50 -2.76
CA ASP A 29 5.70 5.50 -2.81
C ASP A 29 6.46 5.33 -1.47
N ARG A 30 6.26 6.26 -0.52
CA ARG A 30 6.81 6.20 0.84
C ARG A 30 5.78 5.85 1.90
N ILE A 31 4.52 5.62 1.51
CA ILE A 31 3.45 5.25 2.42
C ILE A 31 3.36 3.72 2.52
N CYS A 32 3.18 3.24 3.76
CA CYS A 32 2.81 1.87 4.08
C CYS A 32 1.39 1.84 4.65
N ALA A 33 0.48 1.09 4.03
CA ALA A 33 -0.84 0.82 4.62
C ALA A 33 -0.72 -0.33 5.63
N TRP A 34 -1.18 -0.15 6.88
CA TRP A 34 -1.19 -1.22 7.90
C TRP A 34 -2.55 -1.35 8.59
N THR A 35 -3.07 -2.53 8.92
CA THR A 35 -2.71 -3.87 8.43
C THR A 35 -3.74 -4.31 7.39
N VAL A 36 -3.29 -4.86 6.26
CA VAL A 36 -4.13 -5.22 5.11
C VAL A 36 -4.08 -6.73 4.92
N ASN A 37 -5.20 -7.43 5.14
CA ASN A 37 -5.23 -8.90 5.17
C ASN A 37 -6.20 -9.53 4.17
N GLU A 38 -7.01 -8.73 3.47
CA GLU A 38 -7.99 -9.24 2.50
C GLU A 38 -7.51 -9.01 1.05
N ALA A 39 -7.69 -9.99 0.17
CA ALA A 39 -7.20 -9.92 -1.22
C ALA A 39 -7.72 -8.70 -1.98
N ALA A 40 -9.00 -8.36 -1.79
CA ALA A 40 -9.63 -7.19 -2.41
C ALA A 40 -9.03 -5.87 -1.89
N GLU A 41 -8.71 -5.81 -0.59
CA GLU A 41 -8.12 -4.63 0.04
C GLU A 41 -6.65 -4.47 -0.40
N ILE A 42 -5.88 -5.57 -0.44
CA ILE A 42 -4.52 -5.60 -0.99
C ILE A 42 -4.52 -5.06 -2.42
N ALA A 43 -5.42 -5.58 -3.27
CA ALA A 43 -5.56 -5.14 -4.65
C ALA A 43 -5.88 -3.64 -4.75
N ALA A 44 -6.81 -3.14 -3.92
CA ALA A 44 -7.18 -1.72 -3.89
C ALA A 44 -5.99 -0.82 -3.49
N TRP A 45 -5.21 -1.21 -2.48
CA TRP A 45 -4.04 -0.44 -2.06
C TRP A 45 -2.93 -0.43 -3.12
N LEU A 46 -2.68 -1.58 -3.77
CA LEU A 46 -1.74 -1.67 -4.89
C LEU A 46 -2.16 -0.75 -6.05
N ASP A 47 -3.45 -0.71 -6.40
CA ASP A 47 -3.98 0.18 -7.44
C ASP A 47 -3.89 1.66 -7.07
N ARG A 48 -4.02 1.95 -5.77
CA ARG A 48 -3.91 3.31 -5.25
C ARG A 48 -2.46 3.83 -5.26
N GLY A 49 -1.48 2.95 -5.47
CA GLY A 49 -0.07 3.31 -5.64
C GLY A 49 0.68 3.56 -4.34
N VAL A 50 0.28 2.93 -3.23
CA VAL A 50 1.13 2.93 -2.02
C VAL A 50 2.43 2.17 -2.29
N GLY A 51 3.53 2.62 -1.70
CA GLY A 51 4.82 1.93 -1.83
C GLY A 51 4.86 0.58 -1.12
N TYR A 52 4.16 0.47 0.01
CA TYR A 52 4.24 -0.69 0.89
C TYR A 52 2.88 -1.05 1.49
N ILE A 53 2.73 -2.32 1.87
CA ILE A 53 1.63 -2.81 2.68
C ILE A 53 2.20 -3.69 3.78
N THR A 54 1.58 -3.65 4.96
CA THR A 54 1.83 -4.63 6.03
C THR A 54 0.67 -5.60 6.07
N SER A 55 0.96 -6.89 6.06
CA SER A 55 -0.03 -7.97 6.08
C SER A 55 0.44 -9.07 7.03
N ASP A 56 -0.51 -9.67 7.76
CA ASP A 56 -0.29 -10.87 8.56
C ASP A 56 -0.28 -12.14 7.70
N ASP A 57 -0.78 -12.06 6.46
CA ASP A 57 -0.69 -13.12 5.45
C ASP A 57 0.21 -12.70 4.27
N PRO A 58 1.53 -12.87 4.39
CA PRO A 58 2.46 -12.52 3.32
C PRO A 58 2.29 -13.38 2.06
N VAL A 59 1.72 -14.59 2.17
CA VAL A 59 1.50 -15.46 1.01
C VAL A 59 0.40 -14.88 0.14
N LEU A 60 -0.72 -14.49 0.75
CA LEU A 60 -1.83 -13.84 0.05
C LEU A 60 -1.41 -12.51 -0.59
N ALA A 61 -0.64 -11.69 0.14
CA ALA A 61 -0.13 -10.42 -0.36
C ALA A 61 0.74 -10.59 -1.62
N LEU A 62 1.68 -11.54 -1.60
CA LEU A 62 2.56 -11.82 -2.73
C LEU A 62 1.81 -12.43 -3.92
N ALA A 63 0.85 -13.33 -3.67
CA ALA A 63 0.01 -13.92 -4.71
C ALA A 63 -0.83 -12.84 -5.41
N THR A 64 -1.47 -11.96 -4.63
CA THR A 64 -2.28 -10.86 -5.16
C THR A 64 -1.44 -9.91 -6.02
N ARG A 65 -0.25 -9.51 -5.55
CA ARG A 65 0.67 -8.66 -6.33
C ARG A 65 1.09 -9.33 -7.65
N SER A 66 1.43 -10.61 -7.61
CA SER A 66 1.90 -11.36 -8.79
C SER A 66 0.79 -11.53 -9.84
N ALA A 67 -0.44 -11.83 -9.40
CA ALA A 67 -1.60 -11.92 -10.28
C ALA A 67 -1.84 -10.59 -11.02
N ARG A 68 -1.68 -9.45 -10.33
CA ARG A 68 -1.83 -8.12 -10.94
C ARG A 68 -0.71 -7.78 -11.94
N ALA A 69 0.53 -8.12 -11.62
CA ALA A 69 1.65 -7.90 -12.53
C ALA A 69 1.55 -8.75 -13.80
N GLY A 70 1.04 -9.98 -13.69
CA GLY A 70 0.80 -10.86 -14.85
C GLY A 70 -0.44 -10.49 -15.68
N GLY A 71 -1.45 -9.86 -15.08
CA GLY A 71 -2.68 -9.45 -15.76
C GLY A 71 -2.58 -8.15 -16.57
N ALA A 72 -1.56 -7.32 -16.34
CA ALA A 72 -1.35 -6.07 -17.08
C ALA A 72 -0.71 -6.25 -18.48
N ALA A 73 -0.41 -7.51 -18.88
CA ALA A 73 0.27 -7.84 -20.13
C ALA A 73 -0.65 -8.51 -21.19
N ALA A 74 -1.97 -8.46 -21.02
CA ALA A 74 -2.97 -8.96 -21.97
C ALA A 74 -3.93 -7.84 -22.38
#